data_AF-A0A5D0PV13-F1
#
_entry.id   AF-A0A5D0PV13-F1
#
_cell.length_a   1.000
_cell.length_b   1.000
_cell.length_c   1.000
_cell.angle_alpha   90.00
_cell.angle_beta   90.00
_cell.angle_gamma   90.00
#
_symmetry.space_group_name_H-M   'P 1'
#
loop_
_entity.id
_entity.type
_entity.pdbx_description
1 polymer ?
#
loop_
_entity_poly.entity_id
_entity_poly.type
_entity_poly.pdbx_seq_one_letter_code
_entity_poly.pdbx_strand_id
1 'polypeptide(L)'
;MHKAIPSIFLSTLVIAGCSSAEEPKAPAASAPPQASAESAKLRAALLPVPKGMSVSYGPEIGAFGALKSTQQGMEAVRKARAQHPECAGAAQLDAAKPEVAKSPAAVVAFSAARGSITQAVVSLPSAAFPEPLPKQCADYTADVGGTKVTYKTKTLDMPAKGDQSRAYLTTAAGDKNNAQIGSVMIRRGNVIMSMLVVGQRVKPQGLYELANLADQNLARVKA
;
A
#
# COMPACT_ATOMS: atom_id res chain seq x y z
N MET A 1 -51.02 18.99 -33.89
CA MET A 1 -51.61 20.02 -33.00
C MET A 1 -50.49 21.04 -32.73
N HIS A 2 -50.30 22.08 -33.56
CA HIS A 2 -50.94 23.40 -33.42
C HIS A 2 -50.94 23.93 -31.99
N LYS A 3 -49.97 24.79 -31.62
CA LYS A 3 -50.15 26.25 -31.60
C LYS A 3 -48.93 26.96 -30.99
N ALA A 4 -48.55 28.05 -31.65
CA ALA A 4 -47.76 29.14 -31.13
C ALA A 4 -48.49 29.88 -30.00
N ILE A 5 -47.78 30.69 -29.20
CA ILE A 5 -47.99 32.14 -29.10
C ILE A 5 -46.84 32.79 -28.30
N PRO A 6 -46.51 34.06 -28.63
CA PRO A 6 -45.28 34.77 -28.25
C PRO A 6 -45.57 35.81 -27.16
N SER A 7 -44.63 36.76 -26.99
CA SER A 7 -44.81 38.13 -26.46
C SER A 7 -44.17 38.38 -25.09
N ILE A 8 -43.50 39.49 -24.76
CA ILE A 8 -43.09 40.73 -25.45
C ILE A 8 -42.37 41.59 -24.35
N PHE A 9 -41.54 42.56 -24.78
CA PHE A 9 -40.98 43.73 -24.04
C PHE A 9 -39.92 43.42 -22.95
N LEU A 10 -38.83 44.19 -22.81
CA LEU A 10 -38.77 45.64 -22.71
C LEU A 10 -37.35 46.17 -23.04
N SER A 11 -37.28 47.31 -23.72
CA SER A 11 -36.07 48.05 -24.11
C SER A 11 -35.49 48.90 -22.97
N THR A 12 -34.28 49.44 -23.22
CA THR A 12 -33.50 50.49 -22.51
C THR A 12 -32.63 50.01 -21.34
N LEU A 13 -31.38 50.43 -21.14
CA LEU A 13 -30.75 51.76 -21.34
C LEU A 13 -29.25 51.62 -21.71
N VAL A 14 -28.76 52.58 -22.49
CA VAL A 14 -27.33 52.86 -22.71
C VAL A 14 -26.79 53.67 -21.52
N ILE A 15 -25.69 53.22 -20.92
CA ILE A 15 -24.78 54.08 -20.15
C ILE A 15 -23.37 53.81 -20.67
N ALA A 16 -22.82 54.82 -21.36
CA ALA A 16 -21.40 54.92 -21.64
C ALA A 16 -20.67 55.19 -20.33
N GLY A 17 -19.90 54.20 -19.87
CA GLY A 17 -18.97 54.33 -18.75
C GLY A 17 -17.60 53.84 -19.21
N CYS A 18 -16.69 54.78 -19.42
CA CYS A 18 -15.28 54.51 -19.68
C CYS A 18 -14.67 53.94 -18.39
N SER A 19 -14.39 52.65 -18.35
CA SER A 19 -13.61 52.02 -17.28
C SER A 19 -12.73 50.96 -17.92
N SER A 20 -11.44 51.09 -17.66
CA SER A 20 -10.37 50.24 -18.16
C SER A 20 -10.76 48.76 -18.17
N ALA A 21 -10.62 48.14 -19.34
CA ALA A 21 -10.71 46.71 -19.50
C ALA A 21 -9.56 46.05 -18.72
N GLU A 22 -9.88 45.51 -17.55
CA GLU A 22 -9.07 44.47 -16.92
C GLU A 22 -9.74 43.14 -17.26
N GLU A 23 -9.15 42.42 -18.21
CA GLU A 23 -9.56 41.06 -18.54
C GLU A 23 -9.56 40.21 -17.25
N PRO A 24 -10.67 39.52 -16.94
CA PRO A 24 -10.67 38.54 -15.87
C PRO A 24 -9.66 37.47 -16.25
N LYS A 25 -8.49 37.50 -15.61
CA LYS A 25 -7.48 36.45 -15.69
C LYS A 25 -8.16 35.15 -15.27
N ALA A 26 -8.49 34.32 -16.27
CA ALA A 26 -9.01 32.99 -16.05
C ALA A 26 -8.12 32.30 -15.02
N PRO A 27 -8.68 31.65 -13.97
CA PRO A 27 -7.86 30.95 -13.01
C PRO A 27 -7.00 29.95 -13.78
N ALA A 28 -5.68 30.09 -13.63
CA ALA A 28 -4.72 29.19 -14.23
C ALA A 28 -5.15 27.77 -13.88
N ALA A 29 -5.47 26.98 -14.90
CA ALA A 29 -5.74 25.57 -14.74
C ALA A 29 -4.53 24.98 -14.02
N SER A 30 -4.70 24.61 -12.76
CA SER A 30 -3.68 23.96 -11.96
C SER A 30 -3.16 22.78 -12.77
N ALA A 31 -1.92 22.87 -13.22
CA ALA A 31 -1.23 21.73 -13.79
C ALA A 31 -1.38 20.56 -12.81
N PRO A 32 -1.64 19.33 -13.29
CA PRO A 32 -1.67 18.18 -12.40
C PRO A 32 -0.38 18.16 -11.58
N PRO A 33 -0.45 17.89 -10.27
CA PRO A 33 0.72 17.94 -9.41
C PRO A 33 1.80 17.06 -10.01
N GLN A 34 2.92 17.67 -10.42
CA GLN A 34 4.07 16.92 -10.89
C GLN A 34 4.47 15.95 -9.79
N ALA A 35 4.50 14.66 -10.11
CA ALA A 35 5.04 13.66 -9.20
C ALA A 35 6.45 14.09 -8.82
N SER A 36 6.72 14.23 -7.51
CA SER A 36 8.06 14.58 -7.05
C SER A 36 9.06 13.52 -7.48
N ALA A 37 10.34 13.87 -7.60
CA ALA A 37 11.40 12.92 -7.93
C ALA A 37 11.40 11.70 -6.98
N GLU A 38 11.13 11.93 -5.69
CA GLU A 38 11.00 10.86 -4.69
C GLU A 38 9.79 9.96 -4.95
N SER A 39 8.64 10.52 -5.33
CA SER A 39 7.46 9.74 -5.73
C SER A 39 7.72 8.86 -6.97
N ALA A 40 8.43 9.40 -7.97
CA ALA A 40 8.80 8.65 -9.17
C ALA A 40 9.79 7.52 -8.84
N LYS A 41 10.76 7.80 -7.96
CA LYS A 41 11.73 6.83 -7.45
C LYS A 41 11.04 5.68 -6.70
N LEU A 42 10.17 5.99 -5.74
CA LEU A 42 9.42 4.95 -5.00
C LEU A 42 8.55 4.08 -5.92
N ARG A 43 7.92 4.69 -6.93
CA ARG A 43 7.18 3.94 -7.95
C ARG A 43 8.09 3.02 -8.76
N ALA A 44 9.26 3.49 -9.19
CA ALA A 44 10.22 2.72 -9.97
C ALA A 44 10.82 1.54 -9.18
N ALA A 45 10.84 1.63 -7.85
CA ALA A 45 11.27 0.54 -6.98
C ALA A 45 10.26 -0.61 -6.89
N LEU A 46 8.98 -0.39 -7.23
CA LEU A 46 7.98 -1.46 -7.26
C LEU A 46 8.39 -2.57 -8.23
N LEU A 47 8.05 -3.82 -7.89
CA LEU A 47 8.34 -4.95 -8.75
C LEU A 47 7.38 -4.94 -9.95
N PRO A 48 7.83 -5.44 -11.11
CA PRO A 48 6.93 -5.67 -12.23
C PRO A 48 5.89 -6.74 -11.86
N VAL A 49 4.79 -6.77 -12.62
CA VAL A 49 3.73 -7.77 -12.43
C VAL A 49 4.32 -9.19 -12.49
N PRO A 50 4.18 -10.01 -11.44
CA PRO A 50 4.67 -11.38 -11.46
C PRO A 50 3.98 -12.23 -12.54
N LYS A 51 4.70 -13.18 -13.13
CA LYS A 51 4.16 -14.07 -14.17
C LYS A 51 2.89 -14.79 -13.69
N GLY A 52 1.83 -14.69 -14.48
CA GLY A 52 0.54 -15.33 -14.18
C GLY A 52 -0.30 -14.62 -13.11
N MET A 53 0.05 -13.39 -12.75
CA MET A 53 -0.77 -12.50 -11.93
C MET A 53 -1.19 -11.27 -12.74
N SER A 54 -2.21 -10.57 -12.25
CA SER A 54 -2.63 -9.26 -12.76
C SER A 54 -2.55 -8.23 -11.65
N VAL A 55 -2.39 -6.95 -12.00
CA VAL A 55 -2.58 -5.86 -11.04
C VAL A 55 -4.03 -5.89 -10.57
N SER A 56 -4.23 -6.11 -9.27
CA SER A 56 -5.56 -6.06 -8.66
C SER A 56 -5.85 -4.68 -8.09
N TYR A 57 -4.82 -3.92 -7.75
CA TYR A 57 -4.95 -2.58 -7.17
C TYR A 57 -3.64 -1.77 -7.26
N GLY A 58 -3.77 -0.44 -7.31
CA GLY A 58 -2.64 0.48 -7.38
C GLY A 58 -1.96 0.54 -8.76
N PRO A 59 -0.72 1.07 -8.87
CA PRO A 59 0.09 1.59 -7.77
C PRO A 59 -0.43 2.93 -7.20
N GLU A 60 -0.56 2.98 -5.87
CA GLU A 60 -0.79 4.21 -5.11
C GLU A 60 0.54 4.85 -4.70
N ILE A 61 0.59 6.18 -4.58
CA ILE A 61 1.75 6.93 -4.14
C ILE A 61 1.29 7.99 -3.12
N GLY A 62 2.03 8.16 -2.02
CA GLY A 62 1.71 9.13 -0.98
C GLY A 62 2.22 8.71 0.39
N ALA A 63 1.74 9.34 1.46
CA ALA A 63 2.07 8.91 2.82
C ALA A 63 1.47 7.53 3.12
N PHE A 64 2.29 6.58 3.59
CA PHE A 64 1.93 5.17 3.68
C PHE A 64 0.59 4.90 4.39
N GLY A 65 0.35 5.53 5.53
CA GLY A 65 -0.87 5.37 6.33
C GLY A 65 -2.12 6.04 5.74
N ALA A 66 -1.94 6.96 4.78
CA ALA A 66 -3.01 7.62 4.06
C ALA A 66 -3.42 6.88 2.78
N LEU A 67 -2.64 5.90 2.33
CA LEU A 67 -2.96 5.09 1.15
C LEU A 67 -4.18 4.21 1.43
N LYS A 68 -5.10 4.14 0.46
CA LYS A 68 -6.37 3.43 0.65
C LYS A 68 -6.14 1.93 0.88
N SER A 69 -5.17 1.30 0.20
CA SER A 69 -4.85 -0.10 0.47
C SER A 69 -4.36 -0.32 1.90
N THR A 70 -3.56 0.61 2.44
CA THR A 70 -3.04 0.52 3.80
C THR A 70 -4.17 0.69 4.81
N GLN A 71 -5.06 1.67 4.60
CA GLN A 71 -6.24 1.89 5.45
C GLN A 71 -7.17 0.67 5.46
N GLN A 72 -7.41 0.06 4.29
CA GLN A 72 -8.20 -1.16 4.18
C GLN A 72 -7.55 -2.34 4.93
N GLY A 73 -6.23 -2.49 4.83
CA GLY A 73 -5.48 -3.50 5.58
C GLY A 73 -5.59 -3.30 7.10
N MET A 74 -5.41 -2.07 7.58
CA MET A 74 -5.56 -1.73 9.00
C MET A 74 -6.99 -1.93 9.51
N GLU A 75 -8.00 -1.61 8.71
CA GLU A 75 -9.41 -1.88 9.04
C GLU A 75 -9.68 -3.39 9.14
N ALA A 76 -9.19 -4.18 8.19
CA ALA A 76 -9.31 -5.63 8.22
C ALA A 76 -8.67 -6.23 9.48
N VAL A 77 -7.49 -5.73 9.84
CA VAL A 77 -6.80 -6.11 11.08
C VAL A 77 -7.61 -5.74 12.32
N ARG A 78 -8.16 -4.52 12.40
CA ARG A 78 -9.01 -4.09 13.54
C ARG A 78 -10.25 -4.96 13.70
N LYS A 79 -10.86 -5.39 12.57
CA LYS A 79 -12.01 -6.31 12.59
C LYS A 79 -11.67 -7.72 13.04
N ALA A 80 -10.41 -8.14 12.91
CA ALA A 80 -9.95 -9.49 13.24
C ALA A 80 -9.77 -9.76 14.75
N ARG A 81 -10.08 -8.80 15.65
CA ARG A 81 -10.14 -8.95 17.12
C ARG A 81 -9.14 -9.99 17.68
N ALA A 82 -7.85 -9.69 17.53
CA ALA A 82 -6.80 -10.55 18.05
C ALA A 82 -6.79 -10.56 19.58
N GLN A 83 -6.50 -11.71 20.17
CA GLN A 83 -6.22 -11.85 21.61
C GLN A 83 -5.10 -10.91 22.05
N HIS A 84 -4.11 -10.73 21.17
CA HIS A 84 -2.98 -9.83 21.30
C HIS A 84 -3.02 -8.81 20.15
N PRO A 85 -3.69 -7.65 20.32
CA PRO A 85 -3.77 -6.63 19.29
C PRO A 85 -2.39 -6.15 18.80
N GLU A 86 -1.40 -6.15 19.68
CA GLU A 86 0.00 -5.81 19.39
C GLU A 86 0.68 -6.78 18.42
N CYS A 87 0.16 -8.00 18.27
CA CYS A 87 0.68 -8.97 17.31
C CYS A 87 0.19 -8.73 15.88
N ALA A 88 -0.84 -7.90 15.73
CA ALA A 88 -1.37 -7.57 14.43
C ALA A 88 -0.36 -6.72 13.65
N GLY A 89 0.24 -7.31 12.60
CA GLY A 89 1.29 -6.66 11.83
C GLY A 89 2.71 -6.85 12.38
N ALA A 90 2.93 -7.64 13.45
CA ALA A 90 4.27 -7.87 14.01
C ALA A 90 5.26 -8.54 13.04
N ALA A 91 4.75 -9.22 12.01
CA ALA A 91 5.54 -9.79 10.92
C ALA A 91 5.54 -8.91 9.64
N GLN A 92 5.04 -7.67 9.72
CA GLN A 92 4.79 -6.78 8.58
C GLN A 92 5.32 -5.36 8.90
N LEU A 93 5.23 -4.48 7.91
CA LEU A 93 5.53 -3.06 8.10
C LEU A 93 4.35 -2.37 8.79
N ASP A 94 4.56 -1.86 9.99
CA ASP A 94 3.49 -1.38 10.86
C ASP A 94 3.10 0.08 10.58
N ALA A 95 1.95 0.26 9.92
CA ALA A 95 1.38 1.57 9.63
C ALA A 95 0.74 2.25 10.87
N ALA A 96 0.64 1.60 12.02
CA ALA A 96 0.21 2.23 13.26
C ALA A 96 1.32 3.11 13.87
N LYS A 97 2.58 2.87 13.50
CA LYS A 97 3.72 3.71 13.91
C LYS A 97 3.72 5.03 13.15
N PRO A 98 3.67 6.20 13.82
CA PRO A 98 3.56 7.50 13.15
C PRO A 98 4.65 7.79 12.12
N GLU A 99 5.88 7.39 12.41
CA GLU A 99 7.04 7.54 11.54
C GLU A 99 6.89 6.74 10.24
N VAL A 100 6.31 5.54 10.32
CA VAL A 100 6.03 4.70 9.14
C VAL A 100 4.81 5.24 8.40
N ALA A 101 3.74 5.60 9.11
CA ALA A 101 2.49 6.08 8.55
C ALA A 101 2.65 7.37 7.71
N LYS A 102 3.51 8.29 8.17
CA LYS A 102 3.77 9.57 7.50
C LYS A 102 4.81 9.48 6.40
N SER A 103 5.54 8.37 6.32
CA SER A 103 6.62 8.20 5.36
C SER A 103 6.10 8.11 3.92
N PRO A 104 6.78 8.74 2.94
CA PRO A 104 6.48 8.57 1.53
C PRO A 104 6.55 7.09 1.12
N ALA A 105 5.55 6.65 0.36
CA ALA A 105 5.41 5.26 -0.04
C ALA A 105 4.81 5.08 -1.42
N ALA A 106 5.06 3.90 -1.97
CA ALA A 106 4.39 3.34 -3.15
C ALA A 106 3.81 1.97 -2.80
N VAL A 107 2.56 1.70 -3.13
CA VAL A 107 1.90 0.41 -2.84
C VAL A 107 1.19 -0.13 -4.08
N VAL A 108 1.38 -1.42 -4.38
CA VAL A 108 0.69 -2.14 -5.45
C VAL A 108 0.26 -3.51 -4.95
N ALA A 109 -0.86 -4.01 -5.46
CA ALA A 109 -1.29 -5.38 -5.21
C ALA A 109 -1.50 -6.14 -6.52
N PHE A 110 -1.10 -7.40 -6.51
CA PHE A 110 -1.28 -8.37 -7.57
C PHE A 110 -2.17 -9.50 -7.10
N SER A 111 -2.99 -10.05 -7.98
CA SER A 111 -3.81 -11.22 -7.69
C SER A 111 -3.77 -12.27 -8.81
N ALA A 112 -4.05 -13.50 -8.41
CA ALA A 112 -4.36 -14.63 -9.27
C ALA A 112 -5.31 -15.57 -8.52
N ALA A 113 -5.88 -16.58 -9.19
CA ALA A 113 -6.76 -17.56 -8.55
C ALA A 113 -6.12 -18.25 -7.32
N ARG A 114 -4.79 -18.39 -7.31
CA ARG A 114 -4.03 -19.06 -6.25
C ARG A 114 -3.67 -18.18 -5.04
N GLY A 115 -3.87 -16.87 -5.12
CA GLY A 115 -3.45 -15.95 -4.07
C GLY A 115 -3.13 -14.54 -4.53
N SER A 116 -2.62 -13.72 -3.62
CA SER A 116 -2.28 -12.32 -3.85
C SER A 116 -0.89 -11.97 -3.32
N ILE A 117 -0.35 -10.89 -3.84
CA ILE A 117 0.88 -10.25 -3.36
C ILE A 117 0.60 -8.76 -3.19
N THR A 118 0.77 -8.24 -1.99
CA THR A 118 0.78 -6.80 -1.75
C THR A 118 2.22 -6.37 -1.51
N GLN A 119 2.67 -5.35 -2.23
CA GLN A 119 3.99 -4.78 -2.11
C GLN A 119 3.88 -3.32 -1.67
N ALA A 120 4.67 -2.95 -0.67
CA ALA A 120 4.90 -1.58 -0.24
C ALA A 120 6.39 -1.24 -0.34
N VAL A 121 6.72 -0.08 -0.89
CA VAL A 121 8.05 0.53 -0.82
C VAL A 121 7.90 1.83 -0.04
N VAL A 122 8.65 2.00 1.04
CA VAL A 122 8.52 3.12 1.98
C VAL A 122 9.88 3.75 2.23
N SER A 123 9.95 5.09 2.12
CA SER A 123 11.12 5.90 2.42
C SER A 123 11.02 6.40 3.86
N LEU A 124 11.73 5.77 4.79
CA LEU A 124 11.71 6.13 6.21
C LEU A 124 12.62 7.34 6.49
N PRO A 125 12.35 8.12 7.55
CA PRO A 125 13.22 9.23 7.94
C PRO A 125 14.61 8.78 8.43
N SER A 126 14.74 7.52 8.86
CA SER A 126 15.99 6.92 9.30
C SER A 126 16.09 5.48 8.81
N ALA A 127 17.29 4.90 8.89
CA ALA A 127 17.56 3.50 8.52
C ALA A 127 17.00 2.47 9.53
N ALA A 128 15.87 2.78 10.17
CA ALA A 128 15.19 1.88 11.07
C ALA A 128 14.67 0.65 10.32
N PHE A 129 14.64 -0.49 11.01
CA PHE A 129 14.05 -1.73 10.50
C PHE A 129 13.10 -2.28 11.57
N PRO A 130 11.90 -2.78 11.22
CA PRO A 130 10.93 -3.26 12.20
C PRO A 130 11.55 -4.29 13.13
N GLU A 131 11.27 -4.26 14.43
CA GLU A 131 11.83 -5.22 15.40
C GLU A 131 11.52 -6.69 15.03
N PRO A 132 12.32 -7.68 15.51
CA PRO A 132 11.99 -9.09 15.38
C PRO A 132 10.62 -9.44 15.94
N LEU A 133 10.02 -10.51 15.43
CA LEU A 133 8.74 -11.02 15.90
C LEU A 133 8.79 -11.29 17.42
N PRO A 134 7.95 -10.65 18.24
CA PRO A 134 7.86 -10.96 19.66
C PRO A 134 7.41 -12.40 19.89
N LYS A 135 7.91 -13.06 20.94
CA LYS A 135 7.61 -14.48 21.21
C LYS A 135 6.11 -14.75 21.34
N GLN A 136 5.38 -13.84 22.00
CA GLN A 136 3.93 -13.92 22.15
C GLN A 136 3.15 -13.81 20.83
N CYS A 137 3.78 -13.31 19.76
CA CYS A 137 3.17 -13.18 18.44
C CYS A 137 3.50 -14.35 17.50
N ALA A 138 4.24 -15.35 17.99
CA ALA A 138 4.53 -16.58 17.24
C ALA A 138 3.32 -17.53 17.20
N ASP A 139 2.45 -17.51 18.22
CA ASP A 139 1.21 -18.30 18.27
C ASP A 139 0.14 -17.48 19.01
N TYR A 140 -0.95 -17.12 18.34
CA TYR A 140 -2.06 -16.37 18.94
C TYR A 140 -3.37 -16.67 18.23
N THR A 141 -4.49 -16.31 18.87
CA THR A 141 -5.83 -16.47 18.28
C THR A 141 -6.49 -15.11 17.99
N ALA A 142 -7.36 -15.09 16.99
CA ALA A 142 -8.12 -13.91 16.60
C ALA A 142 -9.55 -14.31 16.21
N ASP A 143 -10.53 -13.45 16.48
CA ASP A 143 -11.90 -13.61 15.97
C ASP A 143 -12.05 -12.85 14.65
N VAL A 144 -12.18 -13.60 13.56
CA VAL A 144 -12.34 -13.05 12.21
C VAL A 144 -13.77 -13.33 11.75
N GLY A 145 -14.64 -12.33 11.91
CA GLY A 145 -16.03 -12.43 11.47
C GLY A 145 -16.81 -13.55 12.16
N GLY A 146 -16.60 -13.74 13.46
CA GLY A 146 -17.22 -14.79 14.27
C GLY A 146 -16.54 -16.15 14.17
N THR A 147 -15.47 -16.28 13.39
CA THR A 147 -14.66 -17.50 13.31
C THR A 147 -13.39 -17.33 14.11
N LYS A 148 -13.11 -18.27 15.03
CA LYS A 148 -11.83 -18.31 15.73
C LYS A 148 -10.74 -18.82 14.80
N VAL A 149 -9.72 -18.00 14.59
CA VAL A 149 -8.56 -18.31 13.74
C VAL A 149 -7.31 -18.36 14.60
N THR A 150 -6.55 -19.45 14.49
CA THR A 150 -5.24 -19.61 15.12
C THR A 150 -4.15 -19.20 14.13
N TYR A 151 -3.31 -18.27 14.54
CA TYR A 151 -2.16 -17.77 13.79
C TYR A 151 -0.88 -18.36 14.34
N LYS A 152 -0.08 -19.00 13.49
CA LYS A 152 1.24 -19.52 13.84
C LYS A 152 2.30 -18.98 12.91
N THR A 153 3.19 -18.15 13.43
CA THR A 153 4.24 -17.48 12.66
C THR A 153 5.60 -18.06 13.00
N LYS A 154 6.37 -18.40 11.97
CA LYS A 154 7.78 -18.77 12.09
C LYS A 154 8.66 -17.85 11.26
N THR A 155 9.84 -17.55 11.77
CA THR A 155 10.91 -16.94 10.99
C THR A 155 11.44 -17.93 9.97
N LEU A 156 11.76 -17.45 8.78
CA LEU A 156 12.39 -18.22 7.72
C LEU A 156 13.88 -17.90 7.66
N ASP A 157 14.69 -18.93 7.42
CA ASP A 157 16.13 -18.78 7.20
C ASP A 157 16.39 -18.34 5.75
N MET A 158 16.11 -17.07 5.50
CA MET A 158 16.29 -16.44 4.19
C MET A 158 17.73 -15.91 4.07
N PRO A 159 18.41 -16.13 2.93
CA PRO A 159 19.70 -15.50 2.67
C PRO A 159 19.62 -13.99 2.82
N ALA A 160 20.67 -13.37 3.39
CA ALA A 160 20.72 -11.94 3.60
C ALA A 160 20.53 -11.16 2.28
N LYS A 161 19.72 -10.09 2.34
CA LYS A 161 19.45 -9.15 1.25
C LYS A 161 19.52 -7.72 1.77
N GLY A 162 19.92 -6.79 0.91
CA GLY A 162 20.11 -5.40 1.27
C GLY A 162 21.06 -5.22 2.46
N ASP A 163 20.81 -4.18 3.24
CA ASP A 163 21.52 -3.96 4.50
C ASP A 163 20.96 -4.86 5.61
N GLN A 164 19.64 -5.09 5.57
CA GLN A 164 18.91 -5.95 6.49
C GLN A 164 17.71 -6.58 5.79
N SER A 165 17.41 -7.83 6.12
CA SER A 165 16.25 -8.54 5.59
C SER A 165 15.67 -9.52 6.59
N ARG A 166 14.35 -9.74 6.53
CA ARG A 166 13.67 -10.79 7.29
C ARG A 166 12.50 -11.35 6.50
N ALA A 167 12.23 -12.63 6.72
CA ALA A 167 11.07 -13.30 6.16
C ALA A 167 10.36 -14.15 7.22
N TYR A 168 9.04 -14.19 7.13
CA TYR A 168 8.20 -15.00 8.00
C TYR A 168 7.19 -15.80 7.19
N LEU A 169 6.74 -16.91 7.76
CA LEU A 169 5.60 -17.67 7.29
C LEU A 169 4.59 -17.81 8.42
N THR A 170 3.41 -17.24 8.24
CA THR A 170 2.27 -17.35 9.14
C THR A 170 1.24 -18.31 8.55
N THR A 171 0.82 -19.29 9.33
CA THR A 171 -0.37 -20.10 9.02
C THR A 171 -1.55 -19.51 9.79
N ALA A 172 -2.65 -19.23 9.09
CA ALA A 172 -3.92 -18.83 9.67
C ALA A 172 -4.91 -20.00 9.48
N ALA A 173 -5.28 -20.66 10.57
CA ALA A 173 -6.13 -21.84 10.56
C ALA A 173 -7.45 -21.57 11.31
N GLY A 174 -8.57 -21.72 10.61
CA GLY A 174 -9.92 -21.70 11.19
C GLY A 174 -10.73 -22.91 10.73
N ASP A 175 -11.99 -23.00 11.13
CA ASP A 175 -12.81 -24.23 10.98
C ASP A 175 -12.85 -24.81 9.57
N LYS A 176 -13.05 -23.97 8.55
CA LYS A 176 -13.25 -24.41 7.15
C LYS A 176 -12.22 -23.85 6.17
N ASN A 177 -11.39 -22.90 6.60
CA ASN A 177 -10.48 -22.18 5.72
C ASN A 177 -9.11 -22.06 6.36
N ASN A 178 -8.09 -22.50 5.63
CA ASN A 178 -6.69 -22.31 5.98
C ASN A 178 -6.04 -21.40 4.95
N ALA A 179 -5.24 -20.46 5.43
CA ALA A 179 -4.40 -19.61 4.59
C ALA A 179 -2.96 -19.61 5.12
N GLN A 180 -2.03 -19.39 4.20
CA GLN A 180 -0.65 -19.08 4.52
C GLN A 180 -0.34 -17.66 4.06
N ILE A 181 0.39 -16.97 4.92
CA ILE A 181 0.80 -15.59 4.73
C ILE A 181 2.32 -15.58 4.83
N GLY A 182 2.99 -15.39 3.71
CA GLY A 182 4.42 -15.09 3.69
C GLY A 182 4.64 -13.60 3.79
N SER A 183 5.59 -13.17 4.60
CA SER A 183 6.04 -11.78 4.58
C SER A 183 7.55 -11.71 4.35
N VAL A 184 7.97 -10.70 3.61
CA VAL A 184 9.38 -10.41 3.33
C VAL A 184 9.57 -8.91 3.49
N MET A 185 10.59 -8.53 4.25
CA MET A 185 11.02 -7.14 4.38
C MET A 185 12.50 -7.03 4.06
N ILE A 186 12.87 -6.06 3.23
CA ILE A 186 14.26 -5.76 2.86
C ILE A 186 14.47 -4.26 3.01
N ARG A 187 15.58 -3.87 3.64
CA ARG A 187 16.01 -2.49 3.77
C ARG A 187 17.29 -2.25 2.96
N ARG A 188 17.33 -1.14 2.23
CA ARG A 188 18.55 -0.55 1.67
C ARG A 188 18.58 0.94 1.97
N GLY A 189 19.57 1.39 2.73
CA GLY A 189 19.59 2.74 3.30
C GLY A 189 18.33 2.99 4.12
N ASN A 190 17.60 4.05 3.77
CA ASN A 190 16.35 4.45 4.42
C ASN A 190 15.10 3.88 3.74
N VAL A 191 15.23 3.10 2.67
CA VAL A 191 14.09 2.53 1.95
C VAL A 191 13.84 1.10 2.37
N ILE A 192 12.60 0.79 2.75
CA ILE A 192 12.12 -0.57 3.00
C ILE A 192 11.18 -0.99 1.89
N MET A 193 11.41 -2.18 1.34
CA MET A 193 10.39 -2.91 0.60
C MET A 193 9.81 -4.01 1.48
N SER A 194 8.49 -3.98 1.64
CA SER A 194 7.70 -5.00 2.33
C SER A 194 6.80 -5.70 1.32
N MET A 195 6.75 -7.02 1.37
CA MET A 195 5.86 -7.84 0.55
C MET A 195 5.08 -8.79 1.44
N LEU A 196 3.78 -8.87 1.18
CA LEU A 196 2.85 -9.79 1.83
C LEU A 196 2.26 -10.72 0.76
N VAL A 197 2.51 -12.01 0.88
CA VAL A 197 2.04 -13.05 -0.03
C VAL A 197 0.98 -13.87 0.68
N VAL A 198 -0.25 -13.88 0.16
CA VAL A 198 -1.36 -14.65 0.75
C VAL A 198 -1.80 -15.71 -0.23
N GLY A 199 -1.96 -16.95 0.23
CA GLY A 199 -2.49 -18.05 -0.57
C GLY A 199 -2.76 -19.29 0.27
N GLN A 200 -3.32 -20.34 -0.35
CA GLN A 200 -3.56 -21.61 0.34
C GLN A 200 -2.25 -22.30 0.78
N ARG A 201 -1.18 -22.11 0.00
CA ARG A 201 0.16 -22.61 0.28
C ARG A 201 1.22 -21.64 -0.21
N VAL A 202 2.06 -21.17 0.69
CA VAL A 202 3.19 -20.29 0.41
C VAL A 202 4.49 -21.09 0.61
N LYS A 203 5.28 -21.22 -0.46
CA LYS A 203 6.57 -21.91 -0.41
C LYS A 203 7.66 -20.90 0.01
N PRO A 204 8.51 -21.20 1.02
CA PRO A 204 9.63 -20.35 1.39
C PRO A 204 10.52 -19.94 0.21
N GLN A 205 10.82 -20.88 -0.69
CA GLN A 205 11.62 -20.62 -1.88
C GLN A 205 11.04 -19.49 -2.76
N GLY A 206 9.72 -19.43 -2.92
CA GLY A 206 9.08 -18.36 -3.68
C GLY A 206 9.22 -16.99 -2.99
N LEU A 207 9.23 -16.95 -1.65
CA LEU A 207 9.52 -15.72 -0.91
C LEU A 207 10.97 -15.28 -1.10
N TYR A 208 11.91 -16.22 -1.17
CA TYR A 208 13.33 -15.92 -1.36
C TYR A 208 13.62 -15.39 -2.76
N GLU A 209 12.93 -15.92 -3.78
CA GLU A 209 12.99 -15.41 -5.15
C GLU A 209 12.43 -13.99 -5.24
N LEU A 210 11.27 -13.73 -4.61
CA LEU A 210 10.72 -12.37 -4.51
C LEU A 210 11.68 -11.43 -3.77
N ALA A 211 12.28 -11.89 -2.68
CA ALA A 211 13.29 -11.14 -1.93
C ALA A 211 14.50 -10.78 -2.81
N ASN A 212 14.96 -11.73 -3.63
CA ASN A 212 16.07 -11.47 -4.54
C ASN A 212 15.72 -10.42 -5.62
N LEU A 213 14.51 -10.48 -6.19
CA LEU A 213 14.04 -9.48 -7.15
C LEU A 213 13.90 -8.10 -6.50
N ALA A 214 13.32 -8.06 -5.31
CA ALA A 214 13.17 -6.85 -4.50
C ALA A 214 14.53 -6.18 -4.24
N ASP A 215 15.51 -6.98 -3.83
CA ASP A 215 16.86 -6.53 -3.55
C ASP A 215 17.54 -5.91 -4.80
N GLN A 216 17.42 -6.58 -5.94
CA GLN A 216 17.94 -6.09 -7.22
C GLN A 216 17.25 -4.79 -7.66
N ASN A 217 15.94 -4.67 -7.46
CA ASN A 217 15.21 -3.46 -7.83
C ASN A 217 15.56 -2.28 -6.91
N LEU A 218 15.61 -2.49 -5.60
CA LEU A 218 16.03 -1.44 -4.66
C LEU A 218 17.46 -0.96 -4.94
N ALA A 219 18.37 -1.84 -5.35
CA ALA A 219 19.74 -1.46 -5.70
C ALA A 219 19.83 -0.58 -6.95
N ARG A 220 18.88 -0.71 -7.91
CA ARG A 220 18.84 0.10 -9.14
C ARG A 220 18.34 1.52 -8.89
N VAL A 221 17.45 1.67 -7.92
CA VAL A 221 16.68 2.90 -7.68
C VAL A 221 17.37 3.78 -6.63
N LYS A 222 18.71 3.90 -6.75
CA LYS A 222 19.64 4.52 -5.78
C LYS A 222 19.01 5.61 -4.90
N ALA A 223 19.26 5.50 -3.58
CA ALA A 223 18.83 6.47 -2.58
C ALA A 223 19.32 7.89 -2.90
#